data_AF-A0A0K8T1T8-F1
#
_entry.id   AF-A0A0K8T1T8-F1
#
_cell.length_a   1.000
_cell.length_b   1.000
_cell.length_c   1.000
_cell.angle_alpha   90.00
_cell.angle_beta   90.00
_cell.angle_gamma   90.00
#
_symmetry.space_group_name_H-M   'P 1'
#
loop_
_entity.id
_entity.type
_entity.pdbx_description
1 polymer ?
#
loop_
_entity_poly.entity_id
_entity_poly.type
_entity_poly.pdbx_seq_one_letter_code
_entity_poly.pdbx_strand_id
1 'polypeptide(L)'
;MEDPTVPEPVKKMSAMLNQSRSDLEKVAGLFGVAQVVKKEKCNAKAKELLFQSIGIQFLKKLLLANSNFEGDDCPPHVYKSVALSILESFCVEPELARNKDLLTIVPAILDIAQLGDDEDCDDDNLIIVSGAYELLRCISVYDEGKSALLENGAIAKLIETYANQSFKSDEALQILVILAHHFGTKTWDKADPKYFHSLMNKVTLDFETEQCDENTSCVAPCKLCCLHVIEKQ
;
A
#
# COMPACT_ATOMS: atom_id res chain seq x y z
N MET A 1 28.38 9.49 21.63
CA MET A 1 26.95 9.17 21.49
C MET A 1 26.26 10.51 21.28
N GLU A 2 26.20 10.96 20.03
CA GLU A 2 25.48 12.21 19.72
C GLU A 2 23.99 11.95 19.93
N ASP A 3 23.36 12.72 20.81
CA ASP A 3 21.91 12.79 20.87
C ASP A 3 21.41 13.22 19.49
N PRO A 4 20.59 12.44 18.78
CA PRO A 4 20.13 12.81 17.44
C PRO A 4 19.16 13.96 17.60
N THR A 5 19.71 15.16 17.62
CA THR A 5 18.95 16.39 17.79
C THR A 5 18.12 16.55 16.52
N VAL A 6 16.81 16.72 16.67
CA VAL A 6 15.91 16.95 15.55
C VAL A 6 16.38 18.20 14.78
N PRO A 7 16.53 18.13 13.44
CA PRO A 7 16.96 19.27 12.64
C PRO A 7 16.07 20.50 12.85
N GLU A 8 16.64 21.70 12.87
CA GLU A 8 15.87 22.94 12.99
C GLU A 8 14.78 23.10 11.91
N PRO A 9 15.02 22.74 10.63
CA PRO A 9 14.00 22.80 9.59
C PRO A 9 12.76 21.96 9.94
N VAL A 10 12.98 20.77 10.49
CA VAL A 10 11.89 19.87 10.94
C VAL A 10 11.12 20.48 12.11
N LYS A 11 11.81 21.08 13.09
CA LYS A 11 11.15 21.76 14.22
C LYS A 11 10.29 22.94 13.76
N LYS A 12 10.80 23.74 12.82
CA LYS A 12 10.06 24.87 12.25
C LYS A 12 8.81 24.41 11.50
N MET A 13 8.92 23.35 10.70
CA MET A 13 7.78 22.77 9.99
C MET A 13 6.74 22.19 10.93
N SER A 14 7.18 21.45 11.96
CA SER A 14 6.30 20.93 13.02
C SER A 14 5.54 22.07 13.72
N ALA A 15 6.22 23.17 14.06
CA ALA A 15 5.57 24.33 14.69
C ALA A 15 4.52 24.97 13.76
N MET A 16 4.83 25.11 12.47
CA MET A 16 3.88 25.65 11.49
C MET A 16 2.64 24.75 11.33
N LEU A 17 2.82 23.43 11.25
CA LEU A 17 1.72 22.46 11.15
C LEU A 17 0.82 22.50 12.39
N ASN A 18 1.41 22.62 13.59
CA ASN A 18 0.64 22.71 14.83
C ASN A 18 -0.12 24.04 14.98
N GLN A 19 0.34 25.13 14.34
CA GLN A 19 -0.28 26.45 14.41
C GLN A 19 -1.30 26.72 13.30
N SER A 20 -1.31 25.87 12.27
CA SER A 20 -2.21 25.99 11.13
C SER A 20 -3.69 25.95 11.54
N ARG A 21 -4.48 26.87 10.99
CA ARG A 21 -5.91 27.03 11.30
C ARG A 21 -6.82 26.57 10.18
N SER A 22 -6.30 26.44 8.97
CA SER A 22 -7.02 25.98 7.78
C SER A 22 -6.35 24.75 7.18
N ASP A 23 -7.13 23.95 6.45
CA ASP A 23 -6.59 22.81 5.71
C ASP A 23 -5.61 23.27 4.62
N LEU A 24 -5.83 24.44 4.02
CA LEU A 24 -4.91 25.03 3.04
C LEU A 24 -3.52 25.28 3.62
N GLU A 25 -3.43 25.84 4.84
CA GLU A 25 -2.16 26.03 5.54
C GLU A 25 -1.49 24.68 5.85
N LYS A 26 -2.27 23.67 6.22
CA LYS A 26 -1.76 22.31 6.45
C LYS A 26 -1.24 21.65 5.19
N VAL A 27 -1.95 21.79 4.07
CA VAL A 27 -1.54 21.30 2.75
C VAL A 27 -0.22 21.96 2.35
N ALA A 28 -0.09 23.28 2.47
CA ALA A 28 1.15 24.00 2.18
C ALA A 28 2.31 23.50 3.08
N GLY A 29 2.04 23.30 4.37
CA GLY A 29 2.99 22.69 5.30
C GLY A 29 3.40 21.27 4.87
N LEU A 30 2.45 20.45 4.41
CA LEU A 30 2.70 19.07 3.99
C LEU A 30 3.63 18.99 2.78
N PHE A 31 3.46 19.85 1.77
CA PHE A 31 4.39 19.94 0.64
C PHE A 31 5.80 20.30 1.10
N GLY A 32 5.93 21.19 2.08
CA GLY A 32 7.21 21.48 2.72
C GLY A 32 7.80 20.25 3.42
N VAL A 33 6.97 19.45 4.10
CA VAL A 33 7.42 18.21 4.75
C VAL A 33 7.95 17.21 3.72
N ALA A 34 7.22 16.97 2.64
CA ALA A 34 7.68 16.07 1.56
C ALA A 34 9.05 16.50 1.02
N GLN A 35 9.31 17.80 0.90
CA GLN A 35 10.61 18.30 0.48
C GLN A 35 11.70 18.08 1.54
N VAL A 36 11.42 18.37 2.82
CA VAL A 36 12.39 18.20 3.91
C VAL A 36 12.74 16.72 4.08
N VAL A 37 11.76 15.82 4.03
CA VAL A 37 11.98 14.38 4.15
C VAL A 37 12.80 13.82 2.99
N LYS A 38 12.62 14.34 1.76
CA LYS A 38 13.41 13.93 0.58
C LYS A 38 14.82 14.52 0.56
N LYS A 39 14.98 15.78 0.99
CA LYS A 39 16.26 16.53 0.88
C LYS A 39 17.17 16.36 2.09
N GLU A 40 16.60 16.25 3.28
CA GLU A 40 17.36 16.09 4.53
C GLU A 40 17.36 14.63 4.96
N LYS A 41 18.47 14.16 5.56
CA LYS A 41 18.48 12.90 6.29
C LYS A 41 17.69 13.08 7.59
N CYS A 42 16.36 13.09 7.50
CA CYS A 42 15.50 13.07 8.67
C CYS A 42 15.78 11.80 9.47
N ASN A 43 16.15 11.96 10.74
CA ASN A 43 16.29 10.85 11.67
C ASN A 43 14.91 10.34 12.13
N ALA A 44 14.86 9.17 12.76
CA ALA A 44 13.61 8.58 13.26
C ALA A 44 12.82 9.55 14.16
N LYS A 45 13.47 10.23 15.10
CA LYS A 45 12.85 11.24 15.99
C LYS A 45 12.21 12.40 15.21
N ALA A 46 12.85 12.84 14.12
CA ALA A 46 12.34 13.91 13.27
C ALA A 46 11.07 13.47 12.52
N LYS A 47 11.07 12.26 11.97
CA LYS A 47 9.89 11.68 11.30
C LYS A 47 8.74 11.48 12.28
N GLU A 48 9.03 11.02 13.51
CA GLU A 48 8.03 10.87 14.56
C GLU A 48 7.39 12.21 14.94
N LEU A 49 8.19 13.26 15.14
CA LEU A 49 7.69 14.60 15.43
C LEU A 49 6.80 15.13 14.29
N LEU A 50 7.20 14.92 13.04
CA LEU A 50 6.41 15.32 11.87
C LEU A 50 5.10 14.55 11.79
N PHE A 51 5.12 13.23 11.98
CA PHE A 51 3.92 12.40 11.99
C PHE A 51 2.91 12.88 13.03
N GLN A 52 3.36 13.16 14.25
CA GLN A 52 2.51 13.69 15.31
C GLN A 52 1.96 15.09 14.98
N SER A 53 2.77 15.96 14.38
CA SER A 53 2.38 17.34 14.05
C SER A 53 1.40 17.42 12.87
N ILE A 54 1.53 16.54 11.88
CA ILE A 54 0.59 16.45 10.75
C ILE A 54 -0.75 15.89 11.25
N GLY A 55 -0.68 14.81 12.04
CA GLY A 55 -1.84 14.09 12.56
C GLY A 55 -2.44 13.13 11.54
N ILE A 56 -2.75 11.92 12.01
CA ILE A 56 -3.25 10.83 11.17
C ILE A 56 -4.56 11.15 10.45
N GLN A 57 -5.45 11.90 11.11
CA GLN A 57 -6.75 12.28 10.56
C GLN A 57 -6.62 13.17 9.34
N PHE A 58 -5.59 14.04 9.32
CA PHE A 58 -5.33 14.89 8.18
C PHE A 58 -4.80 14.07 6.99
N LEU A 59 -3.89 13.11 7.24
CA LEU A 59 -3.40 12.18 6.21
C LEU A 59 -4.54 11.36 5.60
N LYS A 60 -5.48 10.86 6.41
CA LYS A 60 -6.68 10.18 5.91
C LYS A 60 -7.55 11.10 5.05
N LYS A 61 -7.76 12.35 5.49
CA LYS A 61 -8.53 13.34 4.74
C LYS A 61 -7.92 13.60 3.35
N LEU A 62 -6.60 13.64 3.26
CA LEU A 62 -5.88 13.82 1.98
C LEU A 62 -6.03 12.61 1.06
N LEU A 63 -5.93 11.39 1.60
CA LEU A 63 -6.10 10.17 0.82
C LEU A 63 -7.53 10.02 0.27
N LEU A 64 -8.51 10.50 1.02
CA LEU A 64 -9.93 10.47 0.64
C LEU A 64 -10.39 11.75 -0.06
N ALA A 65 -9.47 12.67 -0.39
CA ALA A 65 -9.81 13.92 -1.04
C ALA A 65 -10.31 13.64 -2.47
N ASN A 66 -11.58 13.97 -2.72
CA ASN A 66 -12.21 13.85 -4.05
C ASN A 66 -12.47 15.22 -4.68
N SER A 67 -12.16 16.30 -3.97
CA SER A 67 -12.28 17.68 -4.43
C SER A 67 -11.11 18.49 -3.90
N ASN A 68 -10.88 19.64 -4.51
CA ASN A 68 -9.88 20.59 -4.03
C ASN A 68 -10.25 21.10 -2.63
N PHE A 69 -9.23 21.48 -1.86
CA PHE A 69 -9.45 22.21 -0.62
C PHE A 69 -9.89 23.65 -0.93
N GLU A 70 -10.67 24.25 -0.03
CA GLU A 70 -11.17 25.61 -0.21
C GLU A 70 -10.00 26.59 -0.43
N GLY A 71 -9.96 27.21 -1.62
CA GLY A 71 -8.93 28.20 -1.99
C GLY A 71 -7.69 27.62 -2.66
N ASP A 72 -7.65 26.32 -2.98
CA ASP A 72 -6.59 25.70 -3.77
C ASP A 72 -7.08 25.27 -5.16
N ASP A 73 -6.23 25.42 -6.16
CA ASP A 73 -6.47 24.96 -7.54
C ASP A 73 -5.73 23.64 -7.82
N CYS A 74 -5.08 23.08 -6.80
CA CYS A 74 -4.35 21.82 -6.91
C CYS A 74 -5.32 20.63 -7.01
N PRO A 75 -5.16 19.77 -8.04
CA PRO A 75 -6.09 18.67 -8.30
C PRO A 75 -6.00 17.56 -7.24
N PRO A 76 -7.09 16.80 -7.01
CA PRO A 76 -7.16 15.85 -5.89
C PRO A 76 -6.08 14.76 -5.90
N HIS A 77 -5.65 14.33 -7.09
CA HIS A 77 -4.63 13.28 -7.24
C HIS A 77 -3.27 13.68 -6.64
N VAL A 78 -2.93 14.98 -6.65
CA VAL A 78 -1.67 15.47 -6.09
C VAL A 78 -1.65 15.31 -4.57
N TYR A 79 -2.75 15.62 -3.89
CA TYR A 79 -2.84 15.42 -2.44
C TYR A 79 -2.68 13.94 -2.06
N LYS A 80 -3.32 13.03 -2.82
CA LYS A 80 -3.20 11.59 -2.61
C LYS A 80 -1.75 11.12 -2.80
N SER A 81 -1.12 11.52 -3.91
CA SER A 81 0.28 11.16 -4.21
C SER A 81 1.27 11.65 -3.13
N VAL A 82 1.11 12.89 -2.66
CA VAL A 82 1.95 13.46 -1.60
C VAL A 82 1.72 12.74 -0.27
N ALA A 83 0.47 12.47 0.08
CA ALA A 83 0.14 11.73 1.30
C ALA A 83 0.77 10.33 1.28
N LEU A 84 0.67 9.60 0.16
CA LEU A 84 1.30 8.29 0.00
C LEU A 84 2.82 8.36 0.14
N SER A 85 3.49 9.29 -0.55
CA SER A 85 4.96 9.42 -0.47
C SER A 85 5.45 9.76 0.94
N ILE A 86 4.71 10.57 1.70
CA ILE A 86 5.04 10.87 3.10
C ILE A 86 4.81 9.63 3.98
N LEU A 87 3.68 8.94 3.83
CA LEU A 87 3.39 7.73 4.59
C LEU A 87 4.39 6.62 4.34
N GLU A 88 4.81 6.44 3.10
CA GLU A 88 5.87 5.50 2.70
C GLU A 88 7.17 5.83 3.44
N SER A 89 7.58 7.11 3.44
CA SER A 89 8.79 7.56 4.13
C SER A 89 8.76 7.31 5.65
N PHE A 90 7.57 7.29 6.25
CA PHE A 90 7.35 6.97 7.65
C PHE A 90 7.38 5.47 7.89
N CYS A 91 6.83 4.65 6.98
CA CYS A 91 6.85 3.19 7.08
C CYS A 91 8.25 2.58 6.95
N VAL A 92 9.23 3.32 6.43
CA VAL A 92 10.65 2.91 6.49
C VAL A 92 11.14 2.81 7.93
N GLU A 93 10.59 3.61 8.86
CA GLU A 93 10.97 3.55 10.27
C GLU A 93 10.15 2.48 11.01
N PRO A 94 10.79 1.47 11.65
CA PRO A 94 10.07 0.39 12.32
C PRO A 94 9.09 0.86 13.41
N GLU A 95 9.43 1.91 14.15
CA GLU A 95 8.58 2.43 15.22
C GLU A 95 7.28 3.04 14.69
N LEU A 96 7.33 3.69 13.52
CA LEU A 96 6.16 4.29 12.88
C LEU A 96 5.37 3.25 12.10
N ALA A 97 6.03 2.29 11.43
CA ALA A 97 5.36 1.23 10.71
C ALA A 97 4.52 0.31 11.60
N ARG A 98 4.94 0.15 12.87
CA ARG A 98 4.20 -0.60 13.90
C ARG A 98 3.14 0.24 14.61
N ASN A 99 3.06 1.53 14.32
CA ASN A 99 2.13 2.44 14.99
C ASN A 99 0.69 2.13 14.54
N LYS A 100 -0.19 1.85 15.51
CA LYS A 100 -1.60 1.52 15.27
C LYS A 100 -2.34 2.62 14.51
N ASP A 101 -2.02 3.89 14.78
CA ASP A 101 -2.65 5.01 14.10
C ASP A 101 -2.34 4.97 12.60
N LEU A 102 -1.10 4.69 12.22
CA LEU A 102 -0.70 4.53 10.82
C LEU A 102 -1.45 3.37 10.16
N LEU A 103 -1.55 2.23 10.86
CA LEU A 103 -2.25 1.05 10.34
C LEU A 103 -3.75 1.28 10.12
N THR A 104 -4.36 2.27 10.77
CA THR A 104 -5.76 2.63 10.50
C THR A 104 -6.00 3.23 9.11
N ILE A 105 -4.94 3.54 8.35
CA ILE A 105 -5.04 4.01 6.96
C ILE A 105 -5.16 2.82 5.98
N VAL A 106 -4.76 1.61 6.36
CA VAL A 106 -4.74 0.42 5.48
C VAL A 106 -5.99 0.26 4.61
N PRO A 107 -7.23 0.39 5.12
CA PRO A 107 -8.43 0.33 4.29
C PRO A 107 -8.43 1.33 3.13
N ALA A 108 -8.08 2.58 3.39
CA ALA A 108 -8.04 3.63 2.37
C ALA A 108 -6.98 3.36 1.30
N ILE A 109 -5.84 2.79 1.68
CA ILE A 109 -4.77 2.43 0.71
C ILE A 109 -5.23 1.26 -0.15
N LEU A 110 -5.91 0.27 0.44
CA LEU A 110 -6.48 -0.86 -0.30
C LEU A 110 -7.57 -0.41 -1.27
N ASP A 111 -8.41 0.56 -0.90
CA ASP A 111 -9.42 1.14 -1.80
C ASP A 111 -8.76 1.87 -2.97
N ILE A 112 -7.70 2.63 -2.72
CA ILE A 112 -6.92 3.30 -3.77
C ILE A 112 -6.26 2.28 -4.70
N ALA A 113 -5.72 1.18 -4.17
CA ALA A 113 -5.08 0.14 -4.96
C ALA A 113 -6.05 -0.53 -5.95
N GLN A 114 -7.35 -0.56 -5.64
CA GLN A 114 -8.39 -1.09 -6.53
C GLN A 114 -8.81 -0.12 -7.65
N LEU A 115 -8.44 1.16 -7.59
CA LEU A 115 -8.72 2.11 -8.68
C LEU A 115 -8.01 1.74 -9.98
N GLY A 116 -6.93 0.96 -9.91
CA GLY A 116 -6.20 0.48 -11.08
C GLY A 116 -6.91 -0.65 -11.84
N ASP A 117 -8.02 -1.16 -11.31
CA ASP A 117 -8.84 -2.19 -11.95
C ASP A 117 -9.96 -1.59 -12.82
N ASP A 118 -10.12 -0.26 -12.82
CA ASP A 118 -11.10 0.46 -13.63
C ASP A 118 -10.63 0.55 -15.10
N GLU A 119 -11.48 0.20 -16.05
CA GLU A 119 -11.16 0.22 -17.49
C GLU A 119 -10.93 1.66 -18.00
N ASP A 120 -11.51 2.66 -17.31
CA ASP A 120 -11.36 4.08 -17.61
C ASP A 120 -10.26 4.76 -16.76
N CYS A 121 -9.36 3.99 -16.14
CA CYS A 121 -8.30 4.52 -15.27
C CYS A 121 -7.30 5.39 -16.05
N ASP A 122 -7.27 6.67 -15.70
CA ASP A 122 -6.38 7.70 -16.21
C ASP A 122 -4.96 7.62 -15.61
N ASP A 123 -3.95 8.11 -16.36
CA ASP A 123 -2.52 8.02 -16.00
C ASP A 123 -2.22 8.55 -14.58
N ASP A 124 -2.92 9.61 -14.16
CA ASP A 124 -2.78 10.18 -12.82
C ASP A 124 -3.20 9.19 -11.73
N ASN A 125 -4.28 8.42 -11.96
CA ASN A 125 -4.73 7.38 -11.04
C ASN A 125 -3.74 6.21 -10.99
N LEU A 126 -3.12 5.83 -12.11
CA LEU A 126 -2.06 4.80 -12.13
C LEU A 126 -0.83 5.17 -11.28
N ILE A 127 -0.46 6.45 -11.24
CA ILE A 127 0.60 6.96 -10.36
C ILE A 127 0.23 6.76 -8.88
N ILE A 128 -1.02 7.09 -8.52
CA ILE A 128 -1.50 6.95 -7.14
C ILE A 128 -1.58 5.47 -6.75
N VAL A 129 -2.10 4.61 -7.64
CA VAL A 129 -2.16 3.15 -7.45
C VAL A 129 -0.76 2.59 -7.22
N SER A 130 0.23 3.03 -8.01
CA SER A 130 1.61 2.60 -7.83
C SER A 130 2.14 2.96 -6.43
N GLY A 131 1.95 4.20 -5.99
CA GLY A 131 2.33 4.62 -4.64
C GLY A 131 1.58 3.89 -3.52
N ALA A 132 0.33 3.46 -3.76
CA ALA A 132 -0.42 2.65 -2.82
C ALA A 132 0.20 1.25 -2.66
N TYR A 133 0.58 0.59 -3.75
CA TYR A 133 1.26 -0.71 -3.70
C TYR A 133 2.63 -0.64 -3.02
N GLU A 134 3.40 0.42 -3.25
CA GLU A 134 4.68 0.67 -2.56
C GLU A 134 4.47 0.79 -1.05
N LEU A 135 3.45 1.55 -0.62
CA LEU A 135 3.11 1.69 0.79
C LEU A 135 2.61 0.37 1.40
N LEU A 136 1.76 -0.39 0.71
CA LEU A 136 1.32 -1.71 1.16
C LEU A 136 2.50 -2.68 1.33
N ARG A 137 3.48 -2.62 0.42
CA ARG A 137 4.72 -3.39 0.50
C ARG A 137 5.56 -2.98 1.71
N CYS A 138 5.68 -1.69 2.01
CA CYS A 138 6.37 -1.23 3.22
C CYS A 138 5.67 -1.74 4.50
N ILE A 139 4.34 -1.71 4.53
CA ILE A 139 3.55 -2.20 5.67
C ILE A 139 3.68 -3.71 5.84
N SER A 140 3.72 -4.49 4.76
CA SER A 140 3.77 -5.95 4.80
C SER A 140 5.11 -6.51 5.31
N VAL A 141 6.16 -5.68 5.41
CA VAL A 141 7.44 -6.08 6.03
C VAL A 141 7.27 -6.37 7.53
N TYR A 142 6.39 -5.64 8.22
CA TYR A 142 6.22 -5.72 9.69
C TYR A 142 5.05 -6.59 10.09
N ASP A 143 5.13 -7.31 11.20
CA ASP A 143 4.11 -8.31 11.59
C ASP A 143 2.78 -7.66 11.98
N GLU A 144 2.84 -6.49 12.61
CA GLU A 144 1.67 -5.66 12.93
C GLU A 144 0.97 -5.18 11.65
N GLY A 145 1.76 -4.80 10.64
CA GLY A 145 1.25 -4.42 9.32
C GLY A 145 0.62 -5.59 8.57
N LYS A 146 1.26 -6.76 8.56
CA LYS A 146 0.69 -8.00 8.02
C LYS A 146 -0.66 -8.33 8.67
N SER A 147 -0.77 -8.17 9.99
CA SER A 147 -2.01 -8.42 10.74
C SER A 147 -3.11 -7.44 10.36
N ALA A 148 -2.79 -6.15 10.26
CA ALA A 148 -3.72 -5.13 9.79
C ALA A 148 -4.19 -5.38 8.35
N LEU A 149 -3.31 -5.84 7.45
CA LEU A 149 -3.69 -6.20 6.09
C LEU A 149 -4.71 -7.35 6.07
N LEU A 150 -4.47 -8.39 6.88
CA LEU A 150 -5.38 -9.53 6.97
C LEU A 150 -6.76 -9.13 7.52
N GLU A 151 -6.78 -8.34 8.60
CA GLU A 151 -8.02 -7.87 9.25
C GLU A 151 -8.87 -6.98 8.35
N ASN A 152 -8.24 -6.23 7.43
CA ASN A 152 -8.92 -5.34 6.49
C ASN A 152 -9.22 -6.00 5.13
N GLY A 153 -9.14 -7.32 5.03
CA GLY A 153 -9.56 -8.06 3.83
C GLY A 153 -8.62 -7.89 2.63
N ALA A 154 -7.33 -7.61 2.85
CA ALA A 154 -6.37 -7.43 1.75
C ALA A 154 -6.27 -8.66 0.84
N ILE A 155 -6.44 -9.87 1.37
CA ILE A 155 -6.33 -11.13 0.60
C ILE A 155 -7.32 -11.17 -0.57
N ALA A 156 -8.59 -10.82 -0.31
CA ALA A 156 -9.62 -10.80 -1.34
C ALA A 156 -9.27 -9.81 -2.46
N LYS A 157 -8.92 -8.58 -2.07
CA LYS A 157 -8.60 -7.49 -2.99
C LYS A 157 -7.36 -7.78 -3.84
N LEU A 158 -6.29 -8.32 -3.24
CA LEU A 158 -5.06 -8.65 -3.96
C LEU A 158 -5.27 -9.78 -4.99
N ILE A 159 -6.12 -10.76 -4.66
CA ILE A 159 -6.46 -11.85 -5.58
C ILE A 159 -7.33 -11.35 -6.73
N GLU A 160 -8.25 -10.43 -6.47
CA GLU A 160 -9.05 -9.78 -7.51
C GLU A 160 -8.16 -9.00 -8.48
N THR A 161 -7.24 -8.16 -7.99
CA THR A 161 -6.27 -7.44 -8.84
C THR A 161 -5.40 -8.40 -9.65
N TYR A 162 -4.95 -9.51 -9.05
CA TYR A 162 -4.16 -10.52 -9.78
C TYR A 162 -5.00 -11.23 -10.85
N ALA A 163 -6.25 -11.61 -10.51
CA ALA A 163 -7.15 -12.30 -11.43
C ALA A 163 -7.54 -11.45 -12.63
N ASN A 164 -7.72 -10.15 -12.43
CA ASN A 164 -8.05 -9.18 -13.48
C ASN A 164 -6.83 -8.79 -14.34
N GLN A 165 -5.62 -9.30 -14.05
CA GLN A 165 -4.37 -8.92 -14.73
C GLN A 165 -4.14 -7.41 -14.75
N SER A 166 -4.49 -6.74 -13.65
CA SER A 166 -4.36 -5.29 -13.56
C SER A 166 -2.90 -4.83 -13.58
N PHE A 167 -2.71 -3.52 -13.72
CA PHE A 167 -1.40 -2.85 -13.86
C PHE A 167 -0.36 -3.24 -12.79
N LYS A 168 -0.81 -3.69 -11.61
CA LYS A 168 0.03 -4.07 -10.45
C LYS A 168 -0.19 -5.51 -9.98
N SER A 169 -0.53 -6.41 -10.90
CA SER A 169 -0.78 -7.82 -10.62
C SER A 169 0.42 -8.55 -10.00
N ASP A 170 1.66 -8.28 -10.45
CA ASP A 170 2.88 -8.86 -9.87
C ASP A 170 3.12 -8.36 -8.44
N GLU A 171 3.02 -7.06 -8.19
CA GLU A 171 3.16 -6.51 -6.85
C GLU A 171 2.07 -7.01 -5.89
N ALA A 172 0.84 -7.17 -6.39
CA ALA A 172 -0.25 -7.75 -5.62
C ALA A 172 0.05 -9.21 -5.23
N LEU A 173 0.55 -10.01 -6.18
CA LEU A 173 0.96 -11.40 -5.93
C LEU A 173 2.10 -11.48 -4.91
N GLN A 174 3.09 -10.59 -4.99
CA GLN A 174 4.21 -10.57 -4.05
C GLN A 174 3.76 -10.29 -2.61
N ILE A 175 2.87 -9.30 -2.42
CA ILE A 175 2.29 -9.01 -1.10
C ILE A 175 1.47 -10.22 -0.61
N LEU A 176 0.69 -10.84 -1.50
CA LEU A 176 -0.10 -12.03 -1.17
C LEU A 176 0.79 -13.20 -0.72
N VAL A 177 1.91 -13.44 -1.39
CA VAL A 177 2.90 -14.47 -1.01
C VAL A 177 3.51 -14.17 0.35
N ILE A 178 3.84 -12.91 0.66
CA ILE A 178 4.35 -12.51 1.98
C ILE A 178 3.32 -12.83 3.08
N LEU A 179 2.05 -12.50 2.85
CA LEU A 179 0.97 -12.77 3.82
C LEU A 179 0.69 -14.28 3.96
N ALA A 180 0.67 -15.01 2.85
CA ALA A 180 0.50 -16.47 2.83
C ALA A 180 1.65 -17.19 3.53
N HIS A 181 2.88 -16.75 3.34
CA HIS A 181 4.05 -17.32 4.02
C HIS A 181 4.00 -17.10 5.54
N HIS A 182 3.60 -15.89 5.98
CA HIS A 182 3.57 -15.54 7.39
C HIS A 182 2.41 -16.21 8.16
N PHE A 183 1.19 -16.19 7.61
CA PHE A 183 0.00 -16.69 8.29
C PHE A 183 -0.38 -18.12 7.91
N GLY A 184 0.20 -18.67 6.83
CA GLY A 184 -0.04 -20.03 6.35
C GLY A 184 -1.52 -20.28 6.07
N THR A 185 -2.09 -21.28 6.75
CA THR A 185 -3.50 -21.64 6.60
C THR A 185 -4.47 -20.59 7.17
N LYS A 186 -4.00 -19.64 7.97
CA LYS A 186 -4.85 -18.56 8.52
C LYS A 186 -5.12 -17.45 7.50
N THR A 187 -4.31 -17.38 6.43
CA THR A 187 -4.52 -16.46 5.30
C THR A 187 -5.80 -16.77 4.55
N TRP A 188 -6.15 -18.06 4.51
CA TRP A 188 -7.29 -18.58 3.79
C TRP A 188 -8.46 -18.73 4.76
N ASP A 189 -9.61 -18.20 4.37
CA ASP A 189 -10.82 -18.48 5.12
C ASP A 189 -11.14 -19.97 4.99
N LYS A 190 -11.20 -20.67 6.12
CA LYS A 190 -11.58 -22.09 6.16
C LYS A 190 -13.05 -22.29 5.79
N ALA A 191 -13.88 -21.27 5.98
CA ALA A 191 -15.29 -21.28 5.62
C ALA A 191 -15.53 -20.90 4.16
N ASP A 192 -14.64 -20.09 3.56
CA ASP A 192 -14.74 -19.66 2.16
C ASP A 192 -13.42 -19.88 1.39
N PRO A 193 -13.22 -21.07 0.80
CA PRO A 193 -12.03 -21.39 0.02
C PRO A 193 -12.02 -20.73 -1.37
N LYS A 194 -13.03 -19.91 -1.72
CA LYS A 194 -13.18 -19.29 -3.04
C LYS A 194 -11.92 -18.54 -3.47
N TYR A 195 -11.34 -17.76 -2.57
CA TYR A 195 -10.16 -16.95 -2.86
C TYR A 195 -8.93 -17.80 -3.18
N PHE A 196 -8.71 -18.87 -2.40
CA PHE A 196 -7.64 -19.82 -2.67
C PHE A 196 -7.82 -20.53 -4.01
N HIS A 197 -9.03 -21.03 -4.29
CA HIS A 197 -9.32 -21.68 -5.56
C HIS A 197 -9.18 -20.73 -6.75
N SER A 198 -9.63 -19.48 -6.62
CA SER A 198 -9.49 -18.45 -7.65
C SER A 198 -8.03 -18.20 -7.99
N LEU A 199 -7.18 -18.03 -6.96
CA LEU A 199 -5.74 -17.85 -7.14
C LEU A 199 -5.12 -19.07 -7.83
N MET A 200 -5.37 -20.28 -7.33
CA MET A 200 -4.78 -21.50 -7.87
C MET A 200 -5.21 -21.75 -9.33
N ASN A 201 -6.47 -21.49 -9.65
CA ASN A 201 -6.95 -21.58 -11.02
C ASN A 201 -6.25 -20.56 -11.92
N LYS A 202 -6.11 -19.31 -11.46
CA LYS A 202 -5.44 -18.26 -12.24
C LYS A 202 -3.96 -18.56 -12.46
N VAL A 203 -3.22 -18.93 -11.42
CA VAL A 203 -1.80 -19.32 -11.52
C VAL A 203 -1.63 -20.53 -12.45
N THR A 204 -2.54 -21.50 -12.39
CA THR A 204 -2.50 -22.66 -13.30
C THR A 204 -2.70 -22.23 -14.75
N LEU A 205 -3.67 -21.34 -15.01
CA LEU A 205 -3.92 -20.79 -16.34
C LEU A 205 -2.73 -19.98 -16.85
N ASP A 206 -2.15 -19.10 -16.02
CA ASP A 206 -1.00 -18.28 -16.40
C ASP A 206 0.20 -19.18 -16.76
N PHE A 207 0.44 -20.25 -16.00
CA PHE A 207 1.49 -21.24 -16.29
C PHE A 207 1.22 -22.04 -17.59
N GLU A 208 -0.03 -22.40 -17.86
CA GLU A 208 -0.43 -23.03 -19.13
C GLU A 208 -0.20 -22.09 -20.33
N THR A 209 -0.43 -20.79 -20.15
CA THR A 209 -0.22 -19.79 -21.21
C THR A 209 1.25 -19.45 -21.45
N GLU A 210 2.05 -19.26 -20.39
CA GLU A 210 3.48 -18.94 -20.51
C GLU A 210 4.28 -20.08 -21.17
N GLN A 211 3.92 -21.35 -20.89
CA GLN A 211 4.55 -22.51 -21.52
C GLN A 211 4.19 -22.70 -23.00
N CYS A 212 3.14 -22.05 -23.51
CA CYS A 212 2.76 -22.14 -24.92
C CYS A 212 3.56 -21.19 -25.82
N ASP A 213 4.08 -20.08 -25.28
CA ASP A 213 4.73 -19.04 -26.07
C ASP A 213 6.23 -19.32 -26.33
N GLU A 214 6.90 -20.09 -25.46
CA GLU A 214 8.30 -20.49 -25.62
C GLU A 214 8.45 -21.83 -26.38
N ASN A 215 7.97 -21.86 -27.62
CA ASN A 215 8.28 -22.87 -28.67
C ASN A 215 8.11 -24.38 -28.31
N THR A 216 7.18 -25.01 -29.05
CA THR A 216 7.06 -26.45 -29.41
C THR A 216 6.27 -27.41 -28.49
N SER A 217 5.17 -27.90 -29.09
CA SER A 217 4.33 -29.05 -28.72
C SER A 217 3.44 -28.93 -27.48
N CYS A 218 2.17 -28.64 -27.74
CA CYS A 218 1.06 -29.01 -26.86
C CYS A 218 1.14 -30.51 -26.54
N VAL A 219 1.51 -30.87 -25.32
CA VAL A 219 1.18 -32.18 -24.74
C VAL A 219 0.73 -31.95 -23.30
N ALA A 220 -0.59 -31.93 -23.10
CA ALA A 220 -1.18 -32.19 -21.80
C ALA A 220 -0.63 -33.52 -21.25
N PRO A 221 -0.26 -33.61 -19.95
CA PRO A 221 -1.30 -33.66 -18.93
C PRO A 221 -0.86 -33.07 -17.58
N CYS A 222 -1.01 -31.76 -17.37
CA CYS A 222 -0.77 -31.16 -16.04
C CYS A 222 -1.97 -31.25 -15.08
N LYS A 223 -3.15 -31.67 -15.57
CA LYS A 223 -4.35 -31.87 -14.73
C LYS A 223 -4.18 -32.92 -13.61
N LEU A 224 -3.17 -33.81 -13.70
CA LEU A 224 -2.96 -34.85 -12.67
C LEU A 224 -2.08 -34.41 -11.49
N CYS A 225 -1.21 -33.41 -11.63
CA CYS A 225 -0.31 -33.01 -10.52
C CYS A 225 -1.02 -32.20 -9.43
N CYS A 226 -1.98 -31.34 -9.78
CA CYS A 226 -2.73 -30.57 -8.79
C CYS A 226 -3.72 -31.42 -7.97
N LEU A 227 -4.27 -32.51 -8.54
CA LEU A 227 -5.18 -33.40 -7.82
C LEU A 227 -4.47 -34.23 -6.73
N HIS A 228 -3.19 -34.57 -6.93
CA HIS A 228 -2.46 -35.40 -5.97
C HIS A 228 -2.09 -34.68 -4.66
N VAL A 229 -2.18 -33.34 -4.61
CA VAL A 229 -1.98 -32.55 -3.40
C VAL A 229 -3.29 -32.37 -2.62
N ILE A 230 -4.45 -32.47 -3.28
CA ILE A 230 -5.77 -32.32 -2.65
C ILE A 230 -6.26 -33.66 -2.05
N GLU A 231 -5.88 -34.82 -2.61
CA GLU A 231 -6.28 -36.15 -2.09
C GLU A 231 -5.47 -36.67 -0.87
N LYS A 232 -4.62 -35.84 -0.25
CA LYS A 232 -3.84 -36.20 0.94
C LYS A 232 -4.02 -35.28 2.16
N GLN A 233 -5.21 -34.70 2.32
CA GLN A 233 -5.67 -34.18 3.62
C GLN A 233 -6.99 -34.82 4.04
#